data_AF-A0AAJ6B1G7-F1
#
_entry.id   AF-A0AAJ6B1G7-F1
#
_cell.length_a   1.000
_cell.length_b   1.000
_cell.length_c   1.000
_cell.angle_alpha   90.00
_cell.angle_beta   90.00
_cell.angle_gamma   90.00
#
_symmetry.space_group_name_H-M   'P 1'
#
loop_
_entity.id
_entity.type
_entity.pdbx_description
1 polymer ?
#
loop_
_entity_poly.entity_id
_entity_poly.type
_entity_poly.pdbx_seq_one_letter_code
_entity_poly.pdbx_strand_id
1 'polypeptide(L)'
;MQRAFGKGGLSTYQRTGGTHLSTLYQEGCAKIRLPNTHSQTLEAVLINTAGGLTGGDLMQWSADLAPEGRMVLTTQACERIYRSLGGPARVETRMQIGENAHLDWLPQETILFAASELDRRLDIDLATGASLTAVEAILLGRDAMGEAALDAKIRDNWRIRRNGRLIHAEATRLDGTLSERNGLSLLAGKRAFGTILHIAPDADQARAALDRIRALLPADPRIAASANGERLVIRALAQTGLALRRLIVPILSELSVTGTLPRMWHL
;
A
#
# COMPACT_ATOMS: atom_id res chain seq x y z
N MET A 1 25.83 -14.15 7.68
CA MET A 1 25.12 -13.70 6.45
C MET A 1 24.72 -12.25 6.68
N GLN A 2 25.20 -11.33 5.84
CA GLN A 2 24.87 -9.90 5.96
C GLN A 2 23.37 -9.72 5.67
N ARG A 3 22.63 -9.07 6.58
CA ARG A 3 21.20 -8.78 6.42
C ARG A 3 21.01 -7.57 5.52
N ALA A 4 19.97 -7.57 4.70
CA ALA A 4 19.66 -6.43 3.85
C ALA A 4 19.09 -5.28 4.70
N PHE A 5 19.62 -4.09 4.45
CA PHE A 5 19.11 -2.85 5.01
C PHE A 5 18.92 -1.85 3.87
N GLY A 6 17.78 -1.16 3.87
CA GLY A 6 17.51 -0.07 2.95
C GLY A 6 16.72 1.03 3.63
N LYS A 7 17.13 2.27 3.42
CA LYS A 7 16.40 3.45 3.88
C LYS A 7 16.26 4.45 2.74
N GLY A 8 15.02 4.76 2.37
CA GLY A 8 14.68 5.75 1.35
C GLY A 8 13.79 6.84 1.91
N GLY A 9 14.00 8.07 1.47
CA GLY A 9 13.22 9.21 1.90
C GLY A 9 13.15 10.27 0.82
N LEU A 10 12.03 10.98 0.74
CA LEU A 10 11.95 12.20 -0.06
C LEU A 10 11.09 13.25 0.62
N SER A 11 11.35 14.51 0.33
CA SER A 11 10.46 15.62 0.70
C SER A 11 10.18 16.48 -0.53
N THR A 12 9.08 17.22 -0.50
CA THR A 12 8.66 18.04 -1.63
C THR A 12 8.45 19.51 -1.26
N TYR A 13 8.33 20.35 -2.28
CA TYR A 13 7.87 21.74 -2.18
C TYR A 13 6.97 22.06 -3.39
N GLN A 14 6.20 23.13 -3.30
CA GLN A 14 5.37 23.61 -4.43
C GLN A 14 6.06 24.72 -5.21
N ARG A 15 5.93 24.67 -6.53
CA ARG A 15 6.29 25.76 -7.46
C ARG A 15 5.23 25.81 -8.56
N THR A 16 5.17 26.93 -9.31
CA THR A 16 4.39 27.02 -10.54
C THR A 16 4.64 25.79 -11.42
N GLY A 17 3.58 25.01 -11.67
CA GLY A 17 3.66 23.78 -12.46
C GLY A 17 3.59 22.47 -11.66
N GLY A 18 3.55 22.50 -10.32
CA GLY A 18 3.18 21.35 -9.50
C GLY A 18 4.10 21.06 -8.32
N THR A 19 4.08 19.79 -7.89
CA THR A 19 4.89 19.29 -6.78
C THR A 19 6.29 18.91 -7.26
N HIS A 20 7.31 19.41 -6.57
CA HIS A 20 8.71 19.19 -6.92
C HIS A 20 9.49 18.58 -5.76
N LEU A 21 10.52 17.80 -6.10
CA LEU A 21 11.44 17.20 -5.14
C LEU A 21 12.29 18.29 -4.44
N SER A 22 12.23 18.33 -3.11
CA SER A 22 13.12 19.13 -2.27
C SER A 22 14.36 18.33 -1.88
N THR A 23 14.15 17.20 -1.19
CA THR A 23 15.23 16.33 -0.69
C THR A 23 15.01 14.90 -1.16
N LEU A 24 16.10 14.20 -1.46
CA LEU A 24 16.10 12.77 -1.76
C LEU A 24 17.21 12.08 -0.96
N TYR A 25 16.82 11.09 -0.18
CA TYR A 25 17.73 10.28 0.64
C TYR A 25 17.59 8.81 0.28
N GLN A 26 18.72 8.13 0.13
CA GLN A 26 18.77 6.73 -0.27
C GLN A 26 20.01 6.06 0.34
N GLU A 27 19.82 4.95 1.04
CA GLU A 27 20.88 4.16 1.66
C GLU A 27 20.63 2.67 1.47
N GLY A 28 21.72 1.89 1.39
CA GLY A 28 21.66 0.45 1.26
C GLY A 28 20.94 0.01 -0.01
N CYS A 29 20.03 -0.96 0.13
CA CYS A 29 19.25 -1.49 -0.98
C CYS A 29 18.01 -0.66 -1.37
N ALA A 30 17.73 0.45 -0.67
CA ALA A 30 16.63 1.33 -1.03
C ALA A 30 17.03 2.25 -2.20
N LYS A 31 16.27 2.18 -3.30
CA LYS A 31 16.35 3.15 -4.39
C LYS A 31 15.01 3.81 -4.70
N ILE A 32 15.05 5.06 -5.11
CA ILE A 32 13.89 5.86 -5.54
C ILE A 32 14.20 6.39 -6.94
N ARG A 33 13.22 6.29 -7.84
CA ARG A 33 13.29 6.84 -9.20
C ARG A 33 12.10 7.75 -9.43
N LEU A 34 12.34 8.88 -10.08
CA LEU A 34 11.36 9.92 -10.34
C LEU A 34 11.13 9.98 -11.85
N PRO A 35 10.17 9.20 -12.39
CA PRO A 35 9.86 9.27 -13.81
C PRO A 35 9.39 10.69 -14.18
N ASN A 36 9.80 11.17 -15.35
CA ASN A 36 9.31 12.43 -15.87
C ASN A 36 7.88 12.24 -16.39
N THR A 37 6.91 12.73 -15.62
CA THR A 37 5.50 12.73 -15.99
C THR A 37 5.12 14.13 -16.51
N HIS A 38 4.33 14.22 -17.59
CA HIS A 38 3.74 15.49 -18.03
C HIS A 38 2.56 15.93 -17.12
N SER A 39 2.67 15.68 -15.82
CA SER A 39 1.66 15.94 -14.79
C SER A 39 2.23 16.89 -13.74
N GLN A 40 1.34 17.62 -13.04
CA GLN A 40 1.69 18.44 -11.88
C GLN A 40 1.90 17.59 -10.60
N THR A 41 1.62 16.29 -10.70
CA THR A 41 1.79 15.30 -9.62
C THR A 41 3.19 14.71 -9.68
N LEU A 42 3.89 14.67 -8.56
CA LEU A 42 5.18 14.00 -8.48
C LEU A 42 4.96 12.48 -8.40
N GLU A 43 5.49 11.70 -9.34
CA GLU A 43 5.54 10.24 -9.23
C GLU A 43 6.91 9.81 -8.71
N ALA A 44 6.93 8.95 -7.68
CA ALA A 44 8.15 8.31 -7.21
C ALA A 44 7.99 6.79 -7.11
N VAL A 45 8.94 6.09 -7.71
CA VAL A 45 9.00 4.62 -7.77
C VAL A 45 10.05 4.12 -6.78
N LEU A 46 9.58 3.43 -5.75
CA LEU A 46 10.37 2.80 -4.71
C LEU A 46 10.87 1.43 -5.18
N ILE A 47 12.14 1.15 -4.91
CA ILE A 47 12.84 -0.03 -5.41
C ILE A 47 13.65 -0.63 -4.27
N ASN A 48 13.37 -1.89 -3.95
CA ASN A 48 14.24 -2.74 -3.15
C ASN A 48 15.21 -3.49 -4.08
N THR A 49 16.48 -3.10 -4.11
CA THR A 49 17.49 -3.72 -4.98
C THR A 49 18.01 -5.06 -4.47
N ALA A 50 17.62 -5.51 -3.27
CA ALA A 50 17.92 -6.85 -2.78
C ALA A 50 17.08 -7.92 -3.48
N GLY A 51 16.01 -7.52 -4.18
CA GLY A 51 15.08 -8.43 -4.85
C GLY A 51 14.03 -9.04 -3.91
N GLY A 52 14.10 -8.78 -2.61
CA GLY A 52 13.13 -9.19 -1.62
C GLY A 52 13.78 -9.24 -0.25
N LEU A 53 13.04 -9.67 0.77
CA LEU A 53 13.46 -9.64 2.15
C LEU A 53 13.38 -11.02 2.79
N THR A 54 14.33 -11.34 3.66
CA THR A 54 14.31 -12.50 4.55
C THR A 54 14.34 -12.05 6.01
N GLY A 55 14.24 -13.00 6.94
CA GLY A 55 14.21 -12.72 8.36
C GLY A 55 15.41 -11.88 8.84
N GLY A 56 15.13 -10.79 9.55
CA GLY A 56 16.13 -9.84 10.04
C GLY A 56 16.50 -8.72 9.08
N ASP A 57 15.97 -8.71 7.86
CA ASP A 57 16.13 -7.57 6.94
C ASP A 57 15.22 -6.40 7.35
N LEU A 58 15.61 -5.17 6.99
CA LEU A 58 14.88 -3.95 7.33
C LEU A 58 14.81 -2.99 6.13
N MET A 59 13.60 -2.64 5.73
CA MET A 59 13.31 -1.59 4.75
C MET A 59 12.57 -0.44 5.42
N GLN A 60 13.07 0.78 5.22
CA GLN A 60 12.47 2.00 5.75
C GLN A 60 12.18 2.98 4.62
N TRP A 61 10.95 3.46 4.55
CA TRP A 61 10.50 4.47 3.59
C TRP A 61 9.94 5.69 4.31
N SER A 62 10.28 6.87 3.82
CA SER A 62 9.76 8.15 4.33
C SER A 62 9.34 9.10 3.22
N ALA A 63 8.30 9.88 3.44
CA ALA A 63 7.88 10.91 2.50
C ALA A 63 7.21 12.10 3.20
N ASP A 64 7.68 13.32 2.89
CA ASP A 64 7.07 14.56 3.35
C ASP A 64 6.49 15.32 2.16
N LEU A 65 5.17 15.40 2.07
CA LEU A 65 4.46 16.10 1.01
C LEU A 65 4.10 17.52 1.48
N ALA A 66 4.64 18.53 0.80
CA ALA A 66 4.32 19.92 1.08
C ALA A 66 2.82 20.22 0.91
N PRO A 67 2.30 21.28 1.58
CA PRO A 67 0.93 21.76 1.39
C PRO A 67 0.57 21.91 -0.08
N GLU A 68 -0.71 21.65 -0.41
CA GLU A 68 -1.29 21.67 -1.76
C GLU A 68 -0.65 20.68 -2.75
N GLY A 69 0.29 19.86 -2.29
CA GLY A 69 1.03 18.94 -3.12
C GLY A 69 0.23 17.73 -3.58
N ARG A 70 0.64 17.15 -4.70
CA ARG A 70 0.11 15.90 -5.22
C ARG A 70 1.27 14.96 -5.50
N MET A 71 1.18 13.75 -4.97
CA MET A 71 2.23 12.77 -5.13
C MET A 71 1.66 11.36 -5.26
N VAL A 72 2.28 10.57 -6.13
CA VAL A 72 2.07 9.13 -6.22
C VAL A 72 3.36 8.42 -5.82
N LEU A 73 3.27 7.55 -4.82
CA LEU A 73 4.34 6.66 -4.42
C LEU A 73 3.95 5.22 -4.79
N THR A 74 4.78 4.57 -5.59
CA THR A 74 4.54 3.18 -6.03
C THR A 74 5.82 2.37 -5.92
N THR A 75 5.75 1.05 -6.10
CA THR A 75 6.94 0.18 -6.18
C THR A 75 7.14 -0.32 -7.60
N GLN A 76 8.39 -0.60 -7.97
CA GLN A 76 8.72 -1.10 -9.31
C GLN A 76 8.23 -2.54 -9.54
N ALA A 77 8.13 -3.34 -8.48
CA ALA A 77 7.70 -4.72 -8.54
C ALA A 77 7.07 -5.14 -7.22
N CYS A 78 6.47 -6.33 -7.22
CA CYS A 78 5.98 -6.97 -6.00
C CYS A 78 7.13 -7.16 -4.99
N GLU A 79 6.90 -6.82 -3.73
CA GLU A 79 7.84 -7.12 -2.65
C GLU A 79 7.77 -8.62 -2.34
N ARG A 80 8.92 -9.30 -2.25
CA ARG A 80 8.97 -10.75 -2.01
C ARG A 80 9.50 -11.01 -0.61
N ILE A 81 8.74 -11.70 0.22
CA ILE A 81 9.21 -12.12 1.55
C ILE A 81 9.56 -13.60 1.48
N TYR A 82 10.86 -13.87 1.54
CA TYR A 82 11.43 -15.21 1.52
C TYR A 82 11.26 -15.90 2.88
N ARG A 83 11.53 -17.22 2.87
CA ARG A 83 11.63 -18.02 4.09
C ARG A 83 12.47 -17.31 5.15
N SER A 84 11.96 -17.27 6.37
CA SER A 84 12.72 -16.81 7.52
C SER A 84 13.44 -17.99 8.19
N LEU A 85 14.68 -17.78 8.60
CA LEU A 85 15.43 -18.68 9.48
C LEU A 85 15.54 -18.11 10.91
N GLY A 86 14.81 -17.02 11.20
CA GLY A 86 14.84 -16.29 12.46
C GLY A 86 13.61 -15.38 12.59
N GLY A 87 13.76 -14.20 13.20
CA GLY A 87 12.68 -13.21 13.32
C GLY A 87 12.20 -12.66 11.96
N PRO A 88 11.24 -11.72 11.96
CA PRO A 88 10.61 -11.25 10.73
C PRO A 88 11.52 -10.35 9.89
N ALA A 89 11.25 -10.28 8.58
CA ALA A 89 11.59 -9.12 7.78
C ALA A 89 10.75 -7.93 8.23
N ARG A 90 11.34 -6.73 8.26
CA ARG A 90 10.66 -5.50 8.70
C ARG A 90 10.52 -4.50 7.57
N VAL A 91 9.31 -3.97 7.40
CA VAL A 91 9.04 -2.86 6.47
C VAL A 91 8.35 -1.74 7.24
N GLU A 92 8.99 -0.58 7.29
CA GLU A 92 8.49 0.58 8.02
C GLU A 92 8.32 1.75 7.07
N THR A 93 7.10 2.25 6.95
CA THR A 93 6.77 3.37 6.07
C THR A 93 6.16 4.49 6.89
N ARG A 94 6.71 5.70 6.79
CA ARG A 94 6.24 6.90 7.51
C ARG A 94 6.02 8.07 6.57
N MET A 95 4.88 8.74 6.64
CA MET A 95 4.60 9.86 5.73
C MET A 95 3.92 11.02 6.43
N GLN A 96 4.27 12.24 6.04
CA GLN A 96 3.63 13.49 6.49
C GLN A 96 3.03 14.21 5.30
N ILE A 97 1.72 14.49 5.34
CA ILE A 97 0.97 15.04 4.23
C ILE A 97 0.46 16.43 4.61
N GLY A 98 0.99 17.46 3.94
CA GLY A 98 0.68 18.86 4.18
C GLY A 98 -0.76 19.26 3.88
N GLU A 99 -1.13 20.47 4.29
CA GLU A 99 -2.51 20.96 4.18
C GLU A 99 -3.03 20.90 2.75
N ASN A 100 -4.26 20.42 2.56
CA ASN A 100 -4.90 20.29 1.25
C ASN A 100 -4.11 19.48 0.21
N ALA A 101 -3.08 18.73 0.63
CA ALA A 101 -2.30 17.87 -0.25
C ALA A 101 -2.98 16.51 -0.46
N HIS A 102 -2.60 15.80 -1.51
CA HIS A 102 -3.08 14.46 -1.81
C HIS A 102 -1.92 13.49 -2.04
N LEU A 103 -1.98 12.34 -1.36
CA LEU A 103 -1.06 11.22 -1.56
C LEU A 103 -1.78 9.98 -2.08
N ASP A 104 -1.26 9.43 -3.16
CA ASP A 104 -1.53 8.08 -3.62
C ASP A 104 -0.38 7.14 -3.18
N TRP A 105 -0.60 6.29 -2.17
CA TRP A 105 0.27 5.19 -1.77
C TRP A 105 -0.16 3.90 -2.49
N LEU A 106 0.49 3.60 -3.61
CA LEU A 106 0.10 2.56 -4.55
C LEU A 106 1.23 1.53 -4.80
N PRO A 107 1.78 0.86 -3.76
CA PRO A 107 2.75 -0.20 -3.96
C PRO A 107 2.13 -1.38 -4.72
N GLN A 108 2.96 -2.12 -5.45
CA GLN A 108 2.61 -3.45 -5.97
C GLN A 108 2.38 -4.43 -4.81
N GLU A 109 1.87 -5.62 -5.10
CA GLU A 109 1.58 -6.63 -4.10
C GLU A 109 2.81 -7.07 -3.30
N THR A 110 2.61 -7.49 -2.05
CA THR A 110 3.60 -8.24 -1.27
C THR A 110 3.31 -9.73 -1.37
N ILE A 111 4.29 -10.51 -1.82
CA ILE A 111 4.20 -11.97 -1.95
C ILE A 111 4.92 -12.63 -0.78
N LEU A 112 4.17 -13.37 0.04
CA LEU A 112 4.70 -14.14 1.15
C LEU A 112 4.99 -15.59 0.71
N PHE A 113 6.24 -16.03 0.81
CA PHE A 113 6.61 -17.41 0.46
C PHE A 113 6.42 -18.35 1.66
N ALA A 114 6.52 -19.66 1.44
CA ALA A 114 6.44 -20.63 2.53
C ALA A 114 7.48 -20.35 3.63
N ALA A 115 7.03 -20.45 4.88
CA ALA A 115 7.78 -20.14 6.09
C ALA A 115 8.37 -18.72 6.15
N SER A 116 7.77 -17.75 5.45
CA SER A 116 8.12 -16.33 5.57
C SER A 116 7.52 -15.70 6.82
N GLU A 117 8.17 -14.65 7.34
CA GLU A 117 7.66 -13.84 8.45
C GLU A 117 7.85 -12.35 8.13
N LEU A 118 6.75 -11.59 8.11
CA LEU A 118 6.73 -10.15 7.86
C LEU A 118 6.15 -9.38 9.06
N ASP A 119 6.82 -8.30 9.47
CA ASP A 119 6.28 -7.24 10.34
C ASP A 119 6.31 -5.91 9.56
N ARG A 120 5.15 -5.43 9.14
CA ARG A 120 4.97 -4.21 8.36
C ARG A 120 4.21 -3.15 9.15
N ARG A 121 4.69 -1.91 9.02
CA ARG A 121 4.09 -0.73 9.64
C ARG A 121 3.93 0.39 8.61
N LEU A 122 2.73 0.96 8.57
CA LEU A 122 2.39 2.14 7.78
C LEU A 122 1.84 3.22 8.70
N ASP A 123 2.62 4.27 8.93
CA ASP A 123 2.22 5.45 9.69
C ASP A 123 2.08 6.65 8.74
N ILE A 124 0.90 7.27 8.70
CA ILE A 124 0.65 8.46 7.87
C ILE A 124 -0.02 9.53 8.72
N ASP A 125 0.58 10.72 8.75
CA ASP A 125 0.05 11.90 9.40
C ASP A 125 -0.46 12.89 8.35
N LEU A 126 -1.76 13.16 8.39
CA LEU A 126 -2.47 14.07 7.51
C LEU A 126 -2.66 15.43 8.20
N ALA A 127 -2.39 16.52 7.50
CA ALA A 127 -2.79 17.85 7.92
C ALA A 127 -4.28 18.12 7.56
N THR A 128 -4.76 19.31 7.90
CA THR A 128 -6.12 19.76 7.55
C THR A 128 -6.35 19.71 6.04
N GLY A 129 -7.49 19.14 5.61
CA GLY A 129 -7.87 19.03 4.20
C GLY A 129 -7.04 18.04 3.39
N ALA A 130 -5.98 17.45 3.95
CA ALA A 130 -5.15 16.47 3.26
C ALA A 130 -5.93 15.17 2.99
N SER A 131 -5.74 14.59 1.81
CA SER A 131 -6.40 13.35 1.40
C SER A 131 -5.38 12.26 1.04
N LEU A 132 -5.85 11.02 1.09
CA LEU A 132 -5.02 9.82 0.92
C LEU A 132 -5.80 8.76 0.15
N THR A 133 -5.16 8.11 -0.82
CA THR A 133 -5.55 6.79 -1.31
C THR A 133 -4.38 5.84 -1.05
N ALA A 134 -4.60 4.79 -0.27
CA ALA A 134 -3.59 3.80 0.08
C ALA A 134 -4.07 2.40 -0.25
N VAL A 135 -3.20 1.56 -0.80
CA VAL A 135 -3.46 0.13 -0.97
C VAL A 135 -2.33 -0.70 -0.41
N GLU A 136 -2.69 -1.81 0.21
CA GLU A 136 -1.80 -2.96 0.32
C GLU A 136 -2.54 -4.21 -0.11
N ALA A 137 -1.86 -5.00 -0.94
CA ALA A 137 -2.34 -6.28 -1.42
C ALA A 137 -1.31 -7.36 -1.07
N ILE A 138 -1.78 -8.46 -0.49
CA ILE A 138 -0.99 -9.60 -0.06
C ILE A 138 -1.31 -10.82 -0.91
N LEU A 139 -0.28 -11.48 -1.42
CA LEU A 139 -0.36 -12.76 -2.09
C LEU A 139 0.31 -13.85 -1.24
N LEU A 140 -0.39 -14.96 -1.05
CA LEU A 140 0.06 -16.11 -0.28
C LEU A 140 0.59 -17.18 -1.22
N GLY A 141 1.92 -17.25 -1.27
CA GLY A 141 2.68 -18.15 -2.09
C GLY A 141 2.71 -17.77 -3.56
N ARG A 142 3.52 -18.50 -4.31
CA ARG A 142 3.77 -18.28 -5.74
C ARG A 142 2.83 -19.13 -6.58
N ASP A 143 1.83 -18.48 -7.18
CA ASP A 143 0.82 -19.15 -8.02
C ASP A 143 1.45 -19.91 -9.19
N ALA A 144 2.39 -19.28 -9.89
CA ALA A 144 3.13 -19.89 -11.01
C ALA A 144 4.01 -21.09 -10.60
N MET A 145 4.29 -21.28 -9.30
CA MET A 145 5.07 -22.40 -8.79
C MET A 145 4.23 -23.41 -7.99
N GLY A 146 2.89 -23.25 -7.98
CA GLY A 146 2.00 -24.12 -7.21
C GLY A 146 2.16 -24.02 -5.69
N GLU A 147 2.81 -22.97 -5.17
CA GLU A 147 3.06 -22.81 -3.73
C GLU A 147 1.91 -22.05 -3.07
N ALA A 148 1.28 -22.63 -2.03
CA ALA A 148 0.20 -21.98 -1.28
C ALA A 148 0.65 -21.15 -0.06
N ALA A 149 1.90 -21.33 0.41
CA ALA A 149 2.49 -20.67 1.58
C ALA A 149 1.57 -20.67 2.83
N LEU A 150 0.99 -21.82 3.16
CA LEU A 150 0.01 -21.95 4.25
C LEU A 150 0.56 -21.49 5.60
N ASP A 151 1.86 -21.65 5.81
CA ASP A 151 2.63 -21.33 7.02
C ASP A 151 3.25 -19.92 7.04
N ALA A 152 3.02 -19.10 6.01
CA ALA A 152 3.50 -17.72 5.98
C ALA A 152 2.84 -16.86 7.06
N LYS A 153 3.64 -16.06 7.76
CA LYS A 153 3.20 -15.19 8.85
C LYS A 153 3.31 -13.72 8.49
N ILE A 154 2.33 -12.94 8.90
CA ILE A 154 2.31 -11.49 8.70
C ILE A 154 1.74 -10.80 9.93
N ARG A 155 2.36 -9.67 10.29
CA ARG A 155 1.76 -8.59 11.08
C ARG A 155 1.82 -7.34 10.23
N ASP A 156 0.67 -6.73 9.98
CA ASP A 156 0.56 -5.52 9.15
C ASP A 156 -0.28 -4.49 9.88
N ASN A 157 0.36 -3.39 10.28
CA ASN A 157 -0.22 -2.38 11.17
C ASN A 157 -0.24 -1.02 10.50
N TRP A 158 -1.43 -0.45 10.36
CA TRP A 158 -1.60 0.88 9.79
C TRP A 158 -2.08 1.84 10.87
N ARG A 159 -1.50 3.03 10.93
CA ARG A 159 -1.93 4.11 11.83
C ARG A 159 -1.98 5.40 11.04
N ILE A 160 -3.20 5.84 10.74
CA ILE A 160 -3.44 7.06 9.98
C ILE A 160 -4.05 8.09 10.91
N ARG A 161 -3.40 9.24 11.02
CA ARG A 161 -3.81 10.33 11.89
C ARG A 161 -4.12 11.56 11.05
N ARG A 162 -5.04 12.40 11.54
CA ARG A 162 -5.23 13.76 11.04
C ARG A 162 -5.06 14.74 12.18
N ASN A 163 -4.15 15.70 12.03
CA ASN A 163 -3.80 16.67 13.08
C ASN A 163 -3.54 15.99 14.44
N GLY A 164 -2.77 14.91 14.44
CA GLY A 164 -2.45 14.10 15.62
C GLY A 164 -3.54 13.16 16.13
N ARG A 165 -4.80 13.29 15.65
CA ARG A 165 -5.91 12.40 16.03
C ARG A 165 -5.93 11.15 15.16
N LEU A 166 -5.96 9.96 15.77
CA LEU A 166 -6.10 8.69 15.04
C LEU A 166 -7.48 8.58 14.37
N ILE A 167 -7.51 8.44 13.04
CA ILE A 167 -8.74 8.34 12.24
C ILE A 167 -8.90 6.98 11.56
N HIS A 168 -7.81 6.23 11.40
CA HIS A 168 -7.84 4.85 10.96
C HIS A 168 -6.75 4.02 11.66
N ALA A 169 -7.12 2.83 12.10
CA ALA A 169 -6.20 1.81 12.54
C ALA A 169 -6.57 0.46 11.93
N GLU A 170 -5.57 -0.23 11.41
CA GLU A 170 -5.66 -1.63 10.97
C GLU A 170 -4.54 -2.43 11.64
N ALA A 171 -4.83 -3.69 11.94
CA ALA A 171 -3.89 -4.64 12.54
C ALA A 171 -4.20 -6.04 12.01
N THR A 172 -3.73 -6.32 10.81
CA THR A 172 -3.88 -7.64 10.18
C THR A 172 -2.80 -8.57 10.72
N ARG A 173 -3.20 -9.74 11.21
CA ARG A 173 -2.30 -10.78 11.70
C ARG A 173 -2.70 -12.13 11.13
N LEU A 174 -1.71 -12.86 10.60
CA LEU A 174 -1.82 -14.28 10.29
C LEU A 174 -0.61 -14.98 10.89
N ASP A 175 -0.84 -16.02 11.69
CA ASP A 175 0.22 -16.86 12.27
C ASP A 175 0.48 -18.14 11.46
N GLY A 176 -0.22 -18.33 10.34
CA GLY A 176 0.04 -19.42 9.38
C GLY A 176 -0.72 -20.71 9.71
N THR A 177 -1.86 -20.61 10.40
CA THR A 177 -2.70 -21.76 10.77
C THR A 177 -3.73 -22.11 9.69
N LEU A 178 -4.11 -23.38 9.57
CA LEU A 178 -5.13 -23.82 8.61
C LEU A 178 -6.50 -23.17 8.86
N SER A 179 -6.85 -22.89 10.12
CA SER A 179 -8.08 -22.19 10.48
C SER A 179 -8.10 -20.76 9.95
N GLU A 180 -6.95 -20.05 9.97
CA GLU A 180 -6.84 -18.72 9.39
C GLU A 180 -7.01 -18.74 7.87
N ARG A 181 -6.49 -19.78 7.22
CA ARG A 181 -6.60 -19.95 5.76
C ARG A 181 -8.01 -20.29 5.30
N ASN A 182 -8.67 -21.22 5.99
CA ASN A 182 -9.93 -21.80 5.51
C ASN A 182 -11.17 -21.19 6.16
N GLY A 183 -11.03 -20.48 7.28
CA GLY A 183 -12.15 -19.87 7.99
C GLY A 183 -12.90 -18.86 7.12
N LEU A 184 -14.22 -18.98 7.05
CA LEU A 184 -15.09 -18.10 6.25
C LEU A 184 -15.04 -16.64 6.72
N SER A 185 -14.80 -16.41 8.01
CA SER A 185 -14.64 -15.08 8.59
C SER A 185 -13.24 -14.47 8.37
N LEU A 186 -12.33 -15.23 7.74
CA LEU A 186 -10.95 -14.84 7.49
C LEU A 186 -10.70 -14.89 5.97
N LEU A 187 -9.86 -15.82 5.49
CA LEU A 187 -9.50 -15.86 4.08
C LEU A 187 -10.44 -16.72 3.24
N ALA A 188 -11.30 -17.56 3.82
CA ALA A 188 -12.24 -18.43 3.09
C ALA A 188 -11.56 -19.24 1.95
N GLY A 189 -10.33 -19.73 2.20
CA GLY A 189 -9.51 -20.48 1.24
C GLY A 189 -8.87 -19.63 0.13
N LYS A 190 -9.01 -18.30 0.19
CA LYS A 190 -8.41 -17.37 -0.78
C LYS A 190 -6.94 -17.11 -0.47
N ARG A 191 -6.17 -16.85 -1.53
CA ARG A 191 -4.71 -16.68 -1.48
C ARG A 191 -4.28 -15.25 -1.76
N ALA A 192 -5.19 -14.39 -2.18
CA ALA A 192 -4.92 -12.98 -2.42
C ALA A 192 -5.95 -12.16 -1.66
N PHE A 193 -5.50 -11.12 -0.96
CA PHE A 193 -6.38 -10.16 -0.30
C PHE A 193 -5.78 -8.77 -0.34
N GLY A 194 -6.62 -7.75 -0.26
CA GLY A 194 -6.15 -6.38 -0.20
C GLY A 194 -7.11 -5.45 0.50
N THR A 195 -6.55 -4.41 1.09
CA THR A 195 -7.27 -3.28 1.67
C THR A 195 -6.92 -2.04 0.88
N ILE A 196 -7.95 -1.32 0.40
CA ILE A 196 -7.82 0.06 -0.08
C ILE A 196 -8.43 0.96 0.98
N LEU A 197 -7.66 1.96 1.42
CA LEU A 197 -8.11 3.01 2.31
C LEU A 197 -8.10 4.33 1.54
N HIS A 198 -9.24 5.00 1.50
CA HIS A 198 -9.31 6.38 1.04
C HIS A 198 -9.74 7.28 2.20
N ILE A 199 -8.95 8.31 2.49
CA ILE A 199 -9.30 9.38 3.42
C ILE A 199 -9.57 10.62 2.57
N ALA A 200 -10.84 11.01 2.51
CA ALA A 200 -11.25 12.22 1.81
C ALA A 200 -10.99 13.48 2.67
N PRO A 201 -11.04 14.69 2.10
CA PRO A 201 -10.95 15.92 2.88
C PRO A 201 -12.07 16.05 3.93
N ASP A 202 -13.27 15.54 3.63
CA ASP A 202 -14.44 15.54 4.52
C ASP A 202 -15.37 14.33 4.28
N ALA A 203 -16.43 14.23 5.08
CA ALA A 203 -17.38 13.11 5.04
C ALA A 203 -18.28 13.11 3.79
N ASP A 204 -18.60 14.28 3.23
CA ASP A 204 -19.47 14.38 2.06
C ASP A 204 -18.72 13.91 0.81
N GLN A 205 -17.45 14.30 0.68
CA GLN A 205 -16.57 13.81 -0.36
C GLN A 205 -16.33 12.29 -0.24
N ALA A 206 -16.18 11.76 0.98
CA ALA A 206 -16.09 10.32 1.19
C ALA A 206 -17.38 9.58 0.78
N ARG A 207 -18.56 10.18 1.04
CA ARG A 207 -19.86 9.64 0.62
C ARG A 207 -19.97 9.63 -0.91
N ALA A 208 -19.66 10.74 -1.55
CA ALA A 208 -19.69 10.84 -3.01
C ALA A 208 -18.73 9.85 -3.67
N ALA A 209 -17.53 9.67 -3.12
CA ALA A 209 -16.59 8.64 -3.58
C ALA A 209 -17.16 7.23 -3.40
N LEU A 210 -17.77 6.91 -2.27
CA LEU A 210 -18.41 5.61 -2.03
C LEU A 210 -19.48 5.31 -3.07
N ASP A 211 -20.32 6.27 -3.45
CA ASP A 211 -21.39 6.07 -4.43
C ASP A 211 -20.82 5.75 -5.82
N ARG A 212 -19.75 6.44 -6.24
CA ARG A 212 -19.04 6.11 -7.48
C ARG A 212 -18.39 4.72 -7.42
N ILE A 213 -17.74 4.38 -6.30
CA ILE A 213 -17.15 3.04 -6.11
C ILE A 213 -18.22 1.95 -6.17
N ARG A 214 -19.38 2.13 -5.53
CA ARG A 214 -20.46 1.14 -5.56
C ARG A 214 -20.98 0.87 -6.97
N ALA A 215 -20.99 1.87 -7.85
CA ALA A 215 -21.36 1.68 -9.25
C ALA A 215 -20.33 0.85 -10.04
N LEU A 216 -19.06 0.83 -9.60
CA LEU A 216 -17.98 0.05 -10.19
C LEU A 216 -17.85 -1.37 -9.59
N LEU A 217 -18.41 -1.61 -8.40
CA LEU A 217 -18.30 -2.90 -7.75
C LEU A 217 -19.04 -3.98 -8.56
N PRO A 218 -18.38 -5.11 -8.88
CA PRO A 218 -19.09 -6.24 -9.45
C PRO A 218 -20.10 -6.81 -8.44
N ALA A 219 -21.06 -7.60 -8.91
CA ALA A 219 -21.93 -8.43 -8.06
C ALA A 219 -21.17 -9.61 -7.41
N ASP A 220 -19.86 -9.43 -7.17
CA ASP A 220 -18.98 -10.40 -6.54
C ASP A 220 -18.92 -10.13 -5.03
N PRO A 221 -19.35 -11.06 -4.17
CA PRO A 221 -19.35 -10.86 -2.72
C PRO A 221 -17.94 -10.76 -2.12
N ARG A 222 -16.89 -11.00 -2.91
CA ARG A 222 -15.51 -10.98 -2.46
C ARG A 222 -14.89 -9.58 -2.45
N ILE A 223 -15.61 -8.55 -2.88
CA ILE A 223 -15.20 -7.14 -2.72
C ILE A 223 -16.35 -6.33 -2.12
N ALA A 224 -16.04 -5.47 -1.17
CA ALA A 224 -17.03 -4.59 -0.54
C ALA A 224 -16.41 -3.25 -0.15
N ALA A 225 -17.22 -2.19 -0.21
CA ALA A 225 -16.84 -0.83 0.16
C ALA A 225 -17.76 -0.27 1.25
N SER A 226 -17.19 0.43 2.23
CA SER A 226 -17.92 1.08 3.31
C SER A 226 -17.29 2.42 3.67
N ALA A 227 -18.10 3.41 4.04
CA ALA A 227 -17.62 4.70 4.51
C ALA A 227 -18.12 5.01 5.93
N ASN A 228 -17.28 5.68 6.72
CA ASN A 228 -17.61 6.22 8.04
C ASN A 228 -16.86 7.54 8.24
N GLY A 229 -17.59 8.65 8.28
CA GLY A 229 -17.01 10.00 8.23
C GLY A 229 -16.20 10.19 6.94
N GLU A 230 -15.01 10.79 7.06
CA GLU A 230 -14.06 11.04 5.97
C GLU A 230 -13.34 9.78 5.45
N ARG A 231 -13.59 8.61 6.05
CA ARG A 231 -12.88 7.37 5.75
C ARG A 231 -13.74 6.44 4.90
N LEU A 232 -13.20 6.00 3.78
CA LEU A 232 -13.70 4.94 2.91
C LEU A 232 -12.73 3.74 2.95
N VAL A 233 -13.27 2.54 3.19
CA VAL A 233 -12.49 1.29 3.21
C VAL A 233 -13.10 0.32 2.20
N ILE A 234 -12.26 -0.22 1.32
CA ILE A 234 -12.59 -1.30 0.40
C ILE A 234 -11.73 -2.50 0.75
N ARG A 235 -12.35 -3.67 0.87
CA ARG A 235 -11.64 -4.94 1.09
C ARG A 235 -11.97 -5.89 -0.04
N ALA A 236 -10.97 -6.62 -0.52
CA ALA A 236 -11.12 -7.61 -1.56
C ALA A 236 -10.41 -8.93 -1.19
N LEU A 237 -11.02 -10.05 -1.56
CA LEU A 237 -10.45 -11.40 -1.51
C LEU A 237 -10.47 -12.01 -2.91
N ALA A 238 -9.44 -12.78 -3.27
CA ALA A 238 -9.40 -13.46 -4.56
C ALA A 238 -8.56 -14.73 -4.51
N GLN A 239 -8.78 -15.62 -5.49
CA GLN A 239 -8.02 -16.86 -5.56
C GLN A 239 -6.57 -16.63 -6.01
N THR A 240 -6.34 -15.65 -6.88
CA THR A 240 -5.04 -15.35 -7.49
C THR A 240 -4.79 -13.85 -7.47
N GLY A 241 -3.53 -13.44 -7.61
CA GLY A 241 -3.16 -12.02 -7.71
C GLY A 241 -3.82 -11.33 -8.90
N LEU A 242 -3.89 -12.00 -10.06
CA LEU A 242 -4.58 -11.44 -11.23
C LEU A 242 -6.06 -11.20 -10.97
N ALA A 243 -6.75 -12.13 -10.31
CA ALA A 243 -8.15 -11.96 -9.96
C ALA A 243 -8.33 -10.81 -8.95
N LEU A 244 -7.40 -10.65 -7.99
CA LEU A 244 -7.40 -9.50 -7.08
C LEU A 244 -7.23 -8.18 -7.84
N ARG A 245 -6.24 -8.09 -8.73
CA ARG A 245 -5.98 -6.91 -9.58
C ARG A 245 -7.22 -6.49 -10.37
N ARG A 246 -7.93 -7.43 -10.98
CA ARG A 246 -9.17 -7.15 -11.72
C ARG A 246 -10.25 -6.50 -10.84
N LEU A 247 -10.29 -6.83 -9.55
CA LEU A 247 -11.23 -6.22 -8.60
C LEU A 247 -10.76 -4.82 -8.15
N ILE A 248 -9.46 -4.64 -7.88
CA ILE A 248 -8.97 -3.41 -7.23
C ILE A 248 -8.55 -2.30 -8.21
N VAL A 249 -8.04 -2.63 -9.40
CA VAL A 249 -7.50 -1.65 -10.36
C VAL A 249 -8.54 -0.59 -10.80
N PRO A 250 -9.79 -0.97 -11.12
CA PRO A 250 -10.81 0.03 -11.45
C PRO A 250 -11.08 1.00 -10.29
N ILE A 251 -11.12 0.47 -9.06
CA ILE A 251 -11.37 1.25 -7.84
C ILE A 251 -10.21 2.21 -7.56
N LEU A 252 -8.96 1.73 -7.68
CA LEU A 252 -7.78 2.57 -7.51
C LEU A 252 -7.70 3.66 -8.58
N SER A 253 -8.10 3.37 -9.83
CA SER A 253 -8.09 4.36 -10.90
C SER A 253 -9.11 5.47 -10.63
N GLU A 254 -10.30 5.12 -10.13
CA GLU A 254 -11.35 6.06 -9.75
C GLU A 254 -10.96 6.96 -8.56
N LEU A 255 -10.14 6.46 -7.64
CA LEU A 255 -9.70 7.20 -6.45
C LEU A 255 -8.38 7.96 -6.64
N SER A 256 -7.57 7.58 -7.63
CA SER A 256 -6.27 8.18 -7.94
C SER A 256 -6.40 9.66 -8.31
N VAL A 257 -5.47 10.49 -7.83
CA VAL A 257 -5.46 11.93 -8.11
C VAL A 257 -5.30 12.25 -9.60
N THR A 258 -4.72 11.30 -10.35
CA THR A 258 -4.50 11.44 -11.80
C THR A 258 -5.60 10.78 -12.65
N GLY A 259 -6.56 10.11 -12.01
CA GLY A 259 -7.59 9.29 -12.69
C GLY A 259 -7.06 8.03 -13.38
N THR A 260 -5.76 7.74 -13.23
CA THR A 260 -5.10 6.55 -13.79
C THR A 260 -4.07 6.01 -12.80
N LEU A 261 -3.64 4.77 -12.97
CA LEU A 261 -2.54 4.21 -12.18
C LEU A 261 -1.19 4.45 -12.84
N PRO A 262 -0.10 4.56 -12.05
CA PRO A 262 1.26 4.60 -12.56
C PRO A 262 1.55 3.48 -13.54
N ARG A 263 2.50 3.71 -14.46
CA ARG A 263 2.90 2.70 -15.47
C ARG A 263 3.24 1.34 -14.86
N MET A 264 3.77 1.32 -13.63
CA MET A 264 4.13 0.09 -12.91
C MET A 264 2.95 -0.85 -12.64
N TRP A 265 1.70 -0.36 -12.68
CA TRP A 265 0.49 -1.16 -12.51
C TRP A 265 -0.04 -1.81 -13.80
N HIS A 266 0.51 -1.45 -14.96
CA HIS A 266 0.05 -1.94 -16.28
C HIS A 266 0.96 -3.03 -16.87
N LEU A 267 1.76 -3.69 -16.03
CA LEU A 267 2.64 -4.82 -16.38
C LEU A 267 1.88 -6.16 -16.40
#